data_AF-A0AA42CVU7-F1
#
_entry.id   AF-A0AA42CVU7-F1
#
_cell.length_a   1.000
_cell.length_b   1.000
_cell.length_c   1.000
_cell.angle_alpha   90.00
_cell.angle_beta   90.00
_cell.angle_gamma   90.00
#
_symmetry.space_group_name_H-M   'P 1'
#
loop_
_entity.id
_entity.type
_entity.pdbx_description
1 polymer ?
#
loop_
_entity_poly.entity_id
_entity_poly.type
_entity_poly.pdbx_seq_one_letter_code
_entity_poly.pdbx_strand_id
1 'polypeptide(L)' 'MSALFPKLRMARCEHHYVFCLPREGAPALIAAILHERMDLITRLGNRLAE' A
#
# COMPACT_ATOMS: atom_id res chain seq x y z
N MET A 1 15.35 9.93 -9.22
CA MET A 1 14.48 8.92 -8.60
C MET A 1 13.05 9.43 -8.71
N SER A 2 12.37 9.20 -9.83
CA SER A 2 10.96 9.60 -9.99
C SER A 2 10.13 8.78 -9.00
N ALA A 3 9.24 9.42 -8.23
CA ALA A 3 8.31 8.70 -7.37
C ALA A 3 7.49 7.74 -8.24
N LEU A 4 7.62 6.43 -8.00
CA LEU A 4 6.99 5.37 -8.81
C LEU A 4 5.46 5.56 -8.96
N PHE A 5 4.81 6.25 -8.01
CA PHE A 5 3.40 6.63 -8.10
C PHE A 5 3.14 8.00 -7.41
N PRO A 6 3.17 9.13 -8.14
CA PRO A 6 3.13 10.48 -7.55
C PRO A 6 1.80 10.82 -6.84
N LYS A 7 0.74 10.05 -7.07
CA LYS A 7 -0.56 10.21 -6.41
C LYS A 7 -0.81 9.25 -5.25
N LEU A 8 0.09 8.29 -5.04
CA LEU A 8 -0.04 7.31 -3.96
C LEU A 8 0.16 8.02 -2.62
N ARG A 9 -0.82 7.92 -1.74
CA ARG A 9 -0.77 8.42 -0.37
C ARG A 9 -0.64 7.23 0.58
N MET A 10 -0.01 7.47 1.72
CA MET A 10 0.10 6.49 2.80
C MET A 10 -0.35 7.13 4.12
N ALA A 11 -1.14 6.39 4.88
CA ALA A 11 -1.50 6.72 6.25
C ALA A 11 -1.17 5.54 7.16
N ARG A 12 -0.66 5.82 8.36
CA ARG A 12 -0.49 4.81 9.41
C ARG A 12 -1.67 4.90 10.37
N CYS A 13 -2.30 3.76 10.64
CA CYS A 13 -3.36 3.60 11.63
C CYS A 13 -2.96 2.43 12.54
N GLU A 14 -2.60 2.73 13.78
CA GLU A 14 -2.01 1.77 14.71
C GLU A 14 -0.83 1.01 14.04
N HIS A 15 -0.92 -0.32 14.00
CA HIS A 15 0.06 -1.23 13.41
C HIS A 15 -0.13 -1.44 11.90
N HIS A 16 -1.01 -0.67 11.24
CA HIS A 16 -1.34 -0.85 9.83
C HIS A 16 -0.92 0.36 8.99
N TYR A 17 -0.31 0.08 7.85
CA TYR A 17 -0.04 1.03 6.77
C TYR A 17 -1.12 0.88 5.70
N VAL A 18 -1.85 1.96 5.46
CA VAL A 18 -2.90 2.04 4.44
C VAL A 18 -2.36 2.86 3.27
N PHE A 19 -2.33 2.25 2.09
CA PHE A 19 -1.93 2.88 0.84
C PHE A 19 -3.18 3.19 0.01
N CYS A 20 -3.35 4.44 -0.40
CA CYS A 20 -4.54 4.85 -1.15
C CYS A 20 -4.23 5.80 -2.31
N LEU A 21 -5.12 5.76 -3.30
CA LEU A 21 -5.13 6.66 -4.44
C LEU A 21 -6.36 7.58 -4.35
N PRO A 22 -6.18 8.90 -4.33
CA PRO A 22 -7.30 9.82 -4.35
C PRO A 22 -8.05 9.69 -5.68
N ARG A 23 -9.38 9.75 -5.61
CA ARG A 23 -10.27 9.74 -6.78
C ARG A 23 -11.15 10.99 -6.72
N GLU A 24 -11.31 11.66 -7.84
CA GLU A 24 -12.18 12.83 -7.92
C GLU A 24 -13.64 12.39 -7.85
N GLY A 25 -14.44 13.05 -7.01
CA GLY A 25 -15.86 12.76 -6.84
C GLY A 25 -16.18 11.38 -6.25
N ALA A 26 -15.18 10.65 -5.73
CA ALA A 26 -15.37 9.32 -5.15
C ALA A 26 -14.45 9.09 -3.94
N PRO A 27 -14.76 8.12 -3.07
CA PRO A 27 -13.85 7.71 -2.01
C PRO A 27 -12.48 7.29 -2.56
N ALA A 28 -11.43 7.50 -1.76
CA ALA A 28 -10.09 7.06 -2.11
C ALA A 28 -10.07 5.54 -2.33
N LEU A 29 -9.38 5.10 -3.38
CA LEU A 29 -9.17 3.68 -3.65
C LEU A 29 -8.07 3.17 -2.73
N ILE A 30 -8.39 2.19 -1.88
CA ILE A 30 -7.39 1.51 -1.04
C ILE A 30 -6.65 0.50 -1.91
N ALA A 31 -5.36 0.75 -2.15
CA ALA A 31 -4.51 -0.13 -2.94
C ALA A 31 -3.97 -1.30 -2.10
N ALA A 32 -3.63 -1.04 -0.83
CA ALA A 32 -3.16 -2.06 0.10
C ALA A 32 -3.36 -1.64 1.56
N ILE A 33 -3.52 -2.64 2.43
CA ILE A 33 -3.42 -2.49 3.89
C ILE A 33 -2.39 -3.51 4.38
N LEU A 34 -1.29 -3.02 4.93
CA LEU A 34 -0.15 -3.82 5.34
C LEU A 34 0.05 -3.69 6.84
N HIS A 35 0.24 -4.79 7.55
CA HIS A 35 0.57 -4.74 8.97
C HIS A 35 2.08 -4.50 9.12
N GLU A 36 2.52 -3.72 10.11
CA GLU A 36 3.92 -3.32 10.32
C GLU A 36 4.86 -4.50 10.52
N ARG A 37 4.33 -5.60 11.07
CA ARG A 37 5.02 -6.88 11.25
C ARG A 37 4.91 -7.82 10.05
N MET A 38 4.20 -7.44 8.99
CA MET A 38 4.28 -8.22 7.76
C MET A 38 5.68 -8.05 7.19
N ASP A 39 6.38 -9.17 7.08
CA ASP A 39 7.62 -9.23 6.35
C ASP A 39 7.29 -9.19 4.85
N LEU A 40 7.12 -7.96 4.34
CA LEU A 40 6.53 -7.67 3.03
C LEU A 40 7.34 -8.27 1.88
N ILE A 41 8.66 -8.33 2.02
CA ILE A 41 9.56 -8.94 1.04
C ILE A 41 9.31 -10.46 0.98
N THR A 42 9.23 -11.11 2.14
CA THR A 42 8.99 -12.56 2.25
C THR A 42 7.63 -12.97 1.69
N ARG A 43 6.56 -12.20 1.99
CA ARG A 43 5.21 -12.50 1.46
C ARG A 43 5.07 -12.20 -0.02
N LEU A 44 5.72 -11.16 -0.53
CA LEU A 44 5.72 -10.84 -1.96
C LEU A 44 6.48 -11.91 -2.75
N GLY A 45 7.64 -12.35 -2.25
CA GLY A 45 8.39 -13.46 -2.83
C GLY A 45 7.54 -14.73 -2.93
N ASN A 46 6.80 -15.08 -1.87
CA ASN A 46 5.94 -16.26 -1.88
C ASN A 46 4.77 -16.17 -2.87
N ARG A 47 4.19 -14.97 -3.07
CA ARG A 47 3.06 -14.78 -4.01
C ARG A 47 3.50 -14.69 -5.48
N LEU A 48 4.71 -14.22 -5.74
CA LEU A 48 5.27 -14.15 -7.10
C LEU A 48 5.95 -15.46 -7.52
N ALA A 49 6.14 -16.39 -6.58
CA ALA A 49 6.66 -17.73 -6.84
C ALA A 49 5.55 -18.77 -7.16
N GLU A 50 4.27 -18.35 -7.15
CA GLU A 50 3.14 -19.09 -7.72
C GLU A 50 2.88 -18.64 -9.15
#